data_AF-A0A852X253-F1
#
_entry.id   AF-A0A852X253-F1
#
_cell.length_a   1.000
_cell.length_b   1.000
_cell.length_c   1.000
_cell.angle_alpha   90.00
_cell.angle_beta   90.00
_cell.angle_gamma   90.00
#
_symmetry.space_group_name_H-M   'P 1'
#
loop_
_entity.id
_entity.type
_entity.pdbx_description
1 polymer ?
#
loop_
_entity_poly.entity_id
_entity_poly.type
_entity_poly.pdbx_seq_one_letter_code
_entity_poly.pdbx_strand_id
1 'polypeptide(L)' 'MYFTDRGIEELEQRRGDEEVSLAWVGDQLRTFVDLHPEHETAVERLASWLARLDDDLDDEIDDTPRSTT' A
#
# COMPACT_ATOMS: atom_id res chain seq x y z
N MET A 1 15.32 16.68 -15.42
CA MET A 1 14.18 15.74 -15.41
C MET A 1 14.12 15.16 -14.02
N TYR A 2 13.33 15.78 -13.13
CA TYR A 2 13.11 15.32 -11.76
C TYR A 2 11.71 14.72 -11.77
N PHE A 3 11.62 13.42 -12.01
CA PHE A 3 10.36 12.70 -12.17
C PHE A 3 10.15 11.64 -11.10
N THR A 4 11.03 11.59 -10.12
CA THR A 4 10.98 10.60 -9.05
C THR A 4 10.24 11.25 -7.90
N ASP A 5 9.02 10.76 -7.68
CA ASP A 5 8.29 10.84 -6.42
C ASP A 5 7.58 12.15 -6.05
N ARG A 6 7.62 13.21 -6.89
CA ARG A 6 6.88 14.47 -6.61
C ARG A 6 5.41 14.25 -6.24
N GLY A 7 4.72 13.31 -6.91
CA GLY A 7 3.33 13.00 -6.59
C GLY A 7 3.14 12.34 -5.21
N ILE A 8 4.11 11.52 -4.79
CA ILE A 8 4.12 10.86 -3.48
C ILE A 8 4.48 11.88 -2.40
N GLU A 9 5.49 12.71 -2.62
CA GLU A 9 5.88 13.80 -1.70
C GLU A 9 4.71 14.77 -1.44
N GLU A 10 3.97 15.15 -2.48
CA GLU A 10 2.79 16.01 -2.32
C GLU A 10 1.65 15.30 -1.59
N LEU A 11 1.47 13.98 -1.77
CA LEU A 11 0.49 13.21 -1.02
C LEU A 11 0.85 13.18 0.48
N GLU A 12 2.11 12.86 0.80
CA GLU A 12 2.62 12.86 2.18
C GLU A 12 2.50 14.23 2.83
N GLN A 13 2.90 15.30 2.12
CA GLN A 13 2.85 16.66 2.67
C GLN A 13 1.42 17.13 2.95
N ARG A 14 0.44 16.68 2.16
CA ARG A 14 -0.96 17.16 2.27
C ARG A 14 -1.83 16.28 3.13
N ARG A 15 -1.55 14.97 3.20
CA ARG A 15 -2.41 13.96 3.81
C ARG A 15 -1.64 12.88 4.60
N GLY A 16 -0.35 13.07 4.88
CA GLY A 16 0.48 12.07 5.57
C GLY A 16 0.03 11.75 6.99
N ASP A 17 -0.68 12.67 7.65
CA ASP A 17 -1.24 12.44 9.00
C ASP A 17 -2.62 11.75 8.97
N GLU A 18 -3.17 11.43 7.79
CA GLU A 18 -4.50 10.81 7.65
C GLU A 18 -4.42 9.28 7.72
N GLU A 19 -5.15 8.67 8.65
CA GLU A 19 -5.31 7.21 8.71
C GLU A 19 -6.49 6.77 7.83
N VAL A 20 -6.23 5.85 6.90
CA VAL A 20 -7.23 5.27 5.99
C VAL A 20 -7.14 3.76 5.98
N SER A 21 -8.25 3.09 5.68
CA SER A 21 -8.25 1.63 5.51
C SER A 21 -7.71 1.24 4.13
N LEU A 22 -7.14 0.04 4.02
CA LEU A 22 -6.74 -0.52 2.72
C LEU A 22 -7.92 -0.68 1.76
N ALA A 23 -9.13 -0.91 2.29
CA ALA A 23 -10.36 -0.92 1.49
C ALA A 23 -10.61 0.44 0.81
N TRP A 24 -10.45 1.54 1.55
CA TRP A 24 -10.59 2.89 0.97
C TRP A 24 -9.52 3.17 -0.08
N VAL A 25 -8.27 2.74 0.15
CA VAL A 25 -7.20 2.86 -0.85
C VAL A 25 -7.55 2.09 -2.12
N GLY A 26 -8.08 0.87 -1.98
CA GLY A 26 -8.55 0.06 -3.11
C GLY A 26 -9.62 0.76 -3.96
N ASP A 27 -10.57 1.45 -3.32
CA ASP A 27 -11.59 2.24 -4.02
C ASP A 27 -10.98 3.41 -4.82
N GLN A 28 -9.95 4.06 -4.28
CA GLN A 28 -9.24 5.13 -5.00
C GLN A 28 -8.46 4.59 -6.21
N LEU A 29 -7.79 3.44 -6.06
CA LEU A 29 -7.08 2.78 -7.16
C LEU A 29 -8.03 2.40 -8.29
N ARG A 30 -9.22 1.87 -7.96
CA ARG A 30 -10.26 1.55 -8.95
C ARG A 30 -10.72 2.80 -9.70
N THR A 31 -11.04 3.86 -8.97
CA THR A 31 -11.43 5.15 -9.55
C THR A 31 -10.35 5.69 -10.48
N PHE A 32 -9.08 5.55 -10.11
CA PHE A 32 -7.96 5.97 -10.94
C PHE A 32 -7.87 5.17 -12.25
N VAL A 33 -8.01 3.84 -12.20
CA VAL A 33 -7.99 2.99 -13.39
C VAL A 33 -9.20 3.26 -14.30
N ASP A 34 -10.38 3.52 -13.73
CA ASP A 34 -11.58 3.88 -14.49
C ASP A 34 -11.37 5.17 -15.31
N LEU A 35 -10.58 6.12 -14.78
CA LEU A 35 -10.22 7.37 -15.46
C LEU A 35 -8.99 7.24 -16.36
N HIS A 36 -8.09 6.31 -16.06
CA HIS A 36 -6.80 6.11 -16.73
C HIS A 36 -6.53 4.64 -17.05
N PRO A 37 -7.27 4.02 -18.00
CA PRO A 37 -7.20 2.59 -18.26
C PRO A 37 -5.82 2.08 -18.68
N GLU A 38 -4.98 2.95 -19.26
CA GLU A 38 -3.61 2.59 -19.66
C GLU A 38 -2.69 2.23 -18.49
N HIS A 39 -3.07 2.57 -17.25
CA HIS A 39 -2.31 2.28 -16.03
C HIS A 39 -2.79 1.02 -15.30
N GLU A 40 -3.84 0.33 -15.79
CA GLU A 40 -4.46 -0.82 -15.13
C GLU A 40 -3.43 -1.88 -14.70
N THR A 41 -2.56 -2.31 -15.62
CA THR A 41 -1.56 -3.35 -15.31
C THR A 41 -0.57 -2.94 -14.21
N ALA A 42 -0.20 -1.65 -14.13
CA ALA A 42 0.69 -1.17 -13.10
C ALA A 42 -0.01 -1.12 -11.73
N VAL A 43 -1.26 -0.64 -11.71
CA VAL A 43 -2.08 -0.56 -10.50
C VAL A 43 -2.42 -1.95 -9.96
N GLU A 44 -2.75 -2.92 -10.83
CA GLU A 44 -3.03 -4.30 -10.45
C GLU A 44 -1.84 -4.96 -9.74
N ARG A 45 -0.61 -4.70 -10.24
CA ARG A 45 0.62 -5.19 -9.60
C ARG A 45 0.88 -4.54 -8.25
N LEU A 46 0.63 -3.23 -8.12
CA LEU A 46 0.74 -2.52 -6.85
C LEU A 46 -0.26 -3.07 -5.82
N ALA A 47 -1.53 -3.25 -6.21
CA ALA A 47 -2.56 -3.82 -5.35
C ALA A 47 -2.19 -5.24 -4.89
N SER A 48 -1.72 -6.08 -5.81
CA SER A 48 -1.22 -7.43 -5.49
C SER A 48 0.00 -7.41 -4.57
N TRP A 49 0.84 -6.38 -4.63
CA TRP A 49 1.97 -6.22 -3.71
C TRP A 49 1.51 -5.79 -2.32
N LEU A 50 0.60 -4.80 -2.22
CA LEU A 50 0.03 -4.35 -0.97
C LEU A 50 -0.72 -5.47 -0.23
N ALA A 51 -1.45 -6.32 -0.95
CA ALA A 51 -2.21 -7.42 -0.38
C ALA A 51 -1.35 -8.48 0.33
N ARG A 52 -0.06 -8.60 -0.01
CA ARG A 52 0.87 -9.54 0.65
C ARG A 52 1.41 -9.03 1.97
N LEU A 53 1.41 -7.72 2.21
CA LEU A 53 1.95 -7.13 3.43
C LEU A 53 1.13 -7.52 4.67
N ASP A 54 -0.14 -7.87 4.51
CA ASP A 54 -1.00 -8.38 5.58
C ASP A 54 -0.51 -9.76 6.05
N ASP A 55 -0.18 -10.65 5.10
CA ASP A 55 0.31 -12.01 5.39
C ASP A 55 1.67 -12.01 6.12
N ASP A 56 2.58 -11.06 5.79
CA ASP A 56 3.91 -10.97 6.40
C ASP A 56 3.89 -10.37 7.82
N LEU A 57 2.88 -9.57 8.18
CA LEU A 57 2.77 -8.96 9.53
C LEU A 57 2.18 -9.93 10.57
N ASP A 58 1.40 -10.92 10.14
CA ASP A 58 0.80 -11.93 11.02
C ASP A 58 1.79 -13.05 11.40
N ASP A 59 2.85 -13.29 10.61
CA ASP A 59 3.86 -14.33 10.87
C ASP A 59 4.95 -13.92 11.90
N GLU A 60 5.07 -12.63 12.28
CA GLU A 60 6.08 -12.14 13.23
C GLU A 60 5.58 -12.02 14.69
N ILE A 61 4.35 -12.44 14.99
CA ILE A 61 3.80 -12.48 16.38
C ILE A 61 3.72 -13.92 16.90
N ASP A 62 4.82 -14.67 16.80
CA ASP A 62 5.05 -15.85 17.65
C ASP A 62 5.94 -15.44 18.84
N ASP A 63 5.33 -14.81 19.84
CA ASP A 63 5.93 -14.63 21.17
C ASP A 63 5.91 -15.98 21.92
N THR A 64 6.61 -16.99 21.40
CA THR A 64 6.89 -18.20 22.16
C THR A 64 8.14 -17.93 23.01
N PRO A 65 8.03 -17.86 24.36
CA PRO A 65 9.20 -17.73 25.19
C PRO A 65 10.03 -19.01 25.02
N ARG A 66 11.21 -18.88 24.39
CA ARG A 66 12.19 -19.97 24.35
C ARG A 66 12.52 -20.37 25.79
N SER A 67 11.87 -21.43 26.25
CA SER A 67 12.19 -22.07 27.52
C SER A 67 13.64 -22.51 27.43
N THR A 68 14.48 -21.86 28.23
CA THR A 68 15.86 -22.27 28.48
C THR A 68 15.78 -23.55 29.29
N THR A 69 16.30 -24.65 28.74
CA THR A 69 16.63 -25.88 29.46
C THR A 69 18.01 -26.31 29.03
#